data_AF-A0A350BT87-F1
#
_entry.id   AF-A0A350BT87-F1
#
_cell.length_a   1.000
_cell.length_b   1.000
_cell.length_c   1.000
_cell.angle_alpha   90.00
_cell.angle_beta   90.00
_cell.angle_gamma   90.00
#
_symmetry.space_group_name_H-M   'P 1'
#
loop_
_entity.id
_entity.type
_entity.pdbx_description
1 polymer ?
#
loop_
_entity_poly.entity_id
_entity_poly.type
_entity_poly.pdbx_seq_one_letter_code
_entity_poly.pdbx_strand_id
1 'polypeptide(L)'
;MKKTAIILGLSLLYFIPSFGQGVNEAPNNKQNKGLEVAIQRNEEVNRFADLKILKYDASSINDLTTEQKELVYYLSQAALSGREITYAQNYKHNIFIKRTLEEIYTKYQGDRQFIEFLKFEEYLKRFWFSNGIHHHYAEKKFTPEFDPAYLIQMVNETQNIKLPLEAEETKEQFAERFIMLIFDPNLDAKKVVKDKGVDKVAISANNFYGEGVGEEEAIAHYAAMATAGDKTPVEYGLNSRLVKQDGKLVDLVYKSGGLYGGAMDQMIFWLEKAKKVAENKAQAE
;
A
#
# COMPACT_ATOMS: atom_id res chain seq x y z
N MET A 1 21.66 -18.82 55.26
CA MET A 1 22.73 -19.84 55.32
C MET A 1 23.22 -20.12 53.91
N LYS A 2 24.54 -19.99 53.74
CA LYS A 2 25.44 -20.47 52.66
C LYS A 2 25.18 -20.04 51.20
N LYS A 3 25.90 -18.96 50.84
CA LYS A 3 26.64 -18.78 49.58
C LYS A 3 27.61 -19.94 49.35
N THR A 4 27.83 -20.35 48.11
CA THR A 4 29.17 -20.66 47.58
C THR A 4 29.20 -20.51 46.06
N ALA A 5 30.10 -19.66 45.57
CA ALA A 5 30.67 -19.68 44.22
C ALA A 5 31.63 -20.90 44.08
N ILE A 6 32.30 -21.24 42.98
CA ILE A 6 33.39 -20.49 42.33
C ILE A 6 34.08 -21.45 41.31
N ILE A 7 34.61 -20.87 40.22
CA ILE A 7 35.85 -21.23 39.46
C ILE A 7 35.82 -22.36 38.42
N LEU A 8 36.06 -22.12 37.11
CA LEU A 8 37.23 -21.60 36.33
C LEU A 8 38.13 -22.73 35.82
N GLY A 9 38.38 -22.74 34.51
CA GLY A 9 39.34 -23.63 33.85
C GLY A 9 39.72 -23.13 32.45
N LEU A 10 40.75 -22.27 32.39
CA LEU A 10 41.72 -22.12 31.29
C LEU A 10 42.23 -23.51 30.83
N SER A 11 42.85 -23.78 29.67
CA SER A 11 43.35 -23.09 28.48
C SER A 11 43.91 -24.22 27.58
N LEU A 12 44.07 -24.02 26.27
CA LEU A 12 45.17 -24.64 25.50
C LEU A 12 45.32 -23.99 24.13
N LEU A 13 46.39 -23.20 24.02
CA LEU A 13 47.02 -22.76 22.78
C LEU A 13 47.71 -23.95 22.10
N TYR A 14 47.60 -24.06 20.78
CA TYR A 14 48.61 -24.73 19.96
C TYR A 14 49.10 -23.78 18.88
N PHE A 15 50.42 -23.65 18.84
CA PHE A 15 51.22 -22.86 17.92
C PHE A 15 52.16 -23.84 17.22
N ILE A 16 52.16 -23.93 15.88
CA ILE A 16 53.30 -24.43 15.09
C ILE A 16 53.41 -23.58 13.80
N PRO A 17 54.62 -23.17 13.36
CA PRO A 17 54.81 -22.15 12.32
C PRO A 17 55.33 -22.67 10.96
N SER A 18 55.10 -21.83 9.93
CA SER A 18 55.92 -21.47 8.75
C SER A 18 56.23 -22.48 7.62
N PHE A 19 55.89 -22.17 6.36
CA PHE A 19 56.74 -21.41 5.40
C PHE A 19 56.16 -21.38 3.96
N GLY A 20 56.11 -20.19 3.35
CA GLY A 20 56.57 -19.92 1.97
C GLY A 20 55.67 -20.21 0.76
N GLN A 21 55.11 -19.15 0.15
CA GLN A 21 55.48 -18.57 -1.17
C GLN A 21 54.28 -17.87 -1.82
N GLY A 22 54.49 -16.62 -2.25
CA GLY A 22 53.45 -15.72 -2.71
C GLY A 22 52.99 -15.95 -4.14
N VAL A 23 51.76 -15.50 -4.43
CA VAL A 23 51.29 -15.10 -5.76
C VAL A 23 50.28 -13.95 -5.61
N ASN A 24 50.68 -12.77 -6.09
CA ASN A 24 49.94 -11.64 -6.66
C ASN A 24 48.56 -11.20 -6.08
N GLU A 25 48.51 -9.94 -5.63
CA GLU A 25 47.30 -9.11 -5.60
C GLU A 25 46.81 -8.78 -7.02
N ALA A 26 45.56 -9.16 -7.35
CA ALA A 26 44.39 -8.31 -7.68
C ALA A 26 43.96 -8.51 -9.16
N PRO A 27 42.68 -8.30 -9.58
CA PRO A 27 41.58 -7.62 -8.90
C PRO A 27 40.25 -8.40 -8.89
N ASN A 28 39.53 -8.53 -7.76
CA ASN A 28 38.13 -8.97 -7.85
C ASN A 28 37.17 -8.53 -6.73
N ASN A 29 37.51 -7.46 -6.00
CA ASN A 29 36.68 -7.04 -4.86
C ASN A 29 35.38 -6.34 -5.28
N LYS A 30 35.31 -5.68 -6.46
CA LYS A 30 34.07 -5.03 -6.93
C LYS A 30 33.05 -6.03 -7.51
N GLN A 31 33.52 -7.07 -8.19
CA GLN A 31 32.65 -8.07 -8.83
C GLN A 31 32.08 -9.05 -7.78
N ASN A 32 32.87 -9.46 -6.79
CA ASN A 32 32.37 -10.25 -5.66
C ASN A 32 31.39 -9.49 -4.76
N LYS A 33 31.61 -8.19 -4.52
CA LYS A 33 30.65 -7.35 -3.77
C LYS A 33 29.35 -7.14 -4.54
N GLY A 34 29.41 -7.00 -5.86
CA GLY A 34 28.23 -6.96 -6.72
C GLY A 34 27.46 -8.28 -6.76
N LEU A 35 28.17 -9.41 -6.73
CA LEU A 35 27.59 -10.75 -6.70
C LEU A 35 26.99 -11.09 -5.32
N GLU A 36 27.64 -10.74 -4.22
CA GLU A 36 27.09 -10.88 -2.85
C GLU A 36 25.86 -10.00 -2.64
N VAL A 37 25.89 -8.74 -3.09
CA VAL A 37 24.70 -7.84 -3.04
C VAL A 37 23.57 -8.33 -3.95
N ALA A 38 23.88 -9.02 -5.06
CA ALA A 38 22.88 -9.64 -5.93
C ALA A 38 22.30 -10.95 -5.36
N ILE A 39 23.13 -11.78 -4.73
CA ILE A 39 22.74 -13.05 -4.09
C ILE A 39 21.94 -12.77 -2.81
N GLN A 40 22.38 -11.82 -1.97
CA GLN A 40 21.64 -11.37 -0.80
C GLN A 40 20.32 -10.72 -1.19
N ARG A 41 20.29 -9.92 -2.28
CA ARG A 41 19.03 -9.44 -2.87
C ARG A 41 18.09 -10.57 -3.25
N ASN A 42 18.57 -11.70 -3.79
CA ASN A 42 17.69 -12.74 -4.30
C ASN A 42 16.92 -13.50 -3.20
N GLU A 43 17.50 -13.65 -2.01
CA GLU A 43 16.78 -14.16 -0.82
C GLU A 43 16.02 -13.06 -0.05
N GLU A 44 16.42 -11.78 -0.20
CA GLU A 44 15.79 -10.61 0.43
C GLU A 44 14.78 -9.84 -0.44
N VAL A 45 14.54 -10.17 -1.73
CA VAL A 45 13.61 -9.38 -2.61
C VAL A 45 12.24 -9.22 -1.98
N ASN A 46 11.81 -10.23 -1.23
CA ASN A 46 10.52 -10.29 -0.57
C ASN A 46 10.53 -9.70 0.84
N ARG A 47 11.62 -9.09 1.32
CA ARG A 47 11.70 -8.42 2.61
C ARG A 47 12.18 -6.98 2.42
N PHE A 48 11.45 -6.03 2.98
CA PHE A 48 11.79 -4.61 2.93
C PHE A 48 11.13 -3.93 4.13
N ALA A 49 11.79 -2.91 4.71
CA ALA A 49 11.40 -2.34 6.00
C ALA A 49 11.04 -3.44 7.03
N ASP A 50 9.85 -3.36 7.63
CA ASP A 50 9.29 -4.32 8.59
C ASP A 50 8.42 -5.43 7.93
N LEU A 51 8.42 -5.52 6.60
CA LEU A 51 7.50 -6.34 5.83
C LEU A 51 8.19 -7.57 5.22
N LYS A 52 7.46 -8.69 5.14
CA LYS A 52 7.85 -9.88 4.39
C LYS A 52 6.70 -10.33 3.49
N ILE A 53 6.94 -10.35 2.18
CA ILE A 53 6.03 -10.91 1.18
C ILE A 53 6.15 -12.42 1.21
N LEU A 54 5.03 -13.08 1.47
CA LEU A 54 4.90 -14.53 1.41
C LEU A 54 4.14 -14.92 0.15
N LYS A 55 4.42 -16.12 -0.35
CA LYS A 55 3.64 -16.77 -1.39
C LYS A 55 2.91 -17.93 -0.74
N TYR A 56 1.68 -18.18 -1.19
CA TYR A 56 0.93 -19.38 -0.83
C TYR A 56 0.94 -20.35 -2.01
N ASP A 57 0.92 -21.65 -1.71
CA ASP A 57 0.77 -22.67 -2.75
C ASP A 57 -0.70 -22.71 -3.20
N ALA A 58 -0.90 -22.64 -4.51
CA ALA A 58 -2.19 -22.76 -5.16
C ALA A 58 -2.19 -23.90 -6.19
N SER A 59 -1.29 -24.87 -6.04
CA SER A 59 -1.10 -26.01 -6.96
C SER A 59 -2.35 -26.86 -7.17
N SER A 60 -3.27 -26.91 -6.19
CA SER A 60 -4.56 -27.59 -6.30
C SER A 60 -5.47 -27.03 -7.40
N ILE A 61 -5.19 -25.82 -7.91
CA ILE A 61 -5.88 -25.28 -9.08
C ILE A 61 -5.70 -26.18 -10.32
N ASN A 62 -4.63 -26.98 -10.37
CA ASN A 62 -4.37 -27.89 -11.49
C ASN A 62 -5.39 -29.03 -11.57
N ASP A 63 -5.97 -29.42 -10.44
CA ASP A 63 -6.92 -30.53 -10.33
C ASP A 63 -8.35 -30.14 -10.76
N LEU A 64 -8.60 -28.84 -10.92
CA LEU A 64 -9.90 -28.32 -11.35
C LEU A 64 -10.21 -28.65 -12.82
N THR A 65 -11.49 -28.80 -13.13
CA THR A 65 -11.96 -28.86 -14.53
C THR A 65 -11.69 -27.55 -15.26
N THR A 66 -11.80 -27.56 -16.59
CA THR A 66 -11.66 -26.34 -17.39
C THR A 66 -12.66 -25.27 -16.97
N GLU A 67 -13.94 -25.63 -16.78
CA GLU A 67 -14.99 -24.70 -16.37
C GLU A 67 -14.73 -24.12 -14.97
N GLN A 68 -14.25 -24.94 -14.03
CA GLN A 68 -13.89 -24.47 -12.69
C GLN A 68 -12.70 -23.50 -12.72
N LYS A 69 -11.69 -23.75 -13.56
CA LYS A 69 -10.57 -22.83 -13.78
C LYS A 69 -11.04 -21.51 -14.38
N GLU A 70 -11.98 -21.57 -15.32
CA GLU A 70 -12.59 -20.39 -15.93
C GLU A 70 -13.39 -19.58 -14.90
N LEU A 71 -14.18 -20.24 -14.04
CA LEU A 71 -14.87 -19.60 -12.92
C LEU A 71 -13.89 -18.90 -11.98
N VAL A 72 -12.85 -19.61 -11.52
CA VAL A 72 -11.80 -19.05 -10.65
C VAL A 72 -11.12 -17.86 -11.30
N TYR A 73 -10.80 -17.94 -12.59
CA TYR A 73 -10.20 -16.84 -13.34
C TYR A 73 -11.11 -15.60 -13.35
N TYR A 74 -12.40 -15.75 -13.69
CA TYR A 74 -13.33 -14.62 -13.73
C TYR A 74 -13.54 -13.99 -12.36
N LEU A 75 -13.70 -14.80 -11.31
CA LEU A 75 -13.80 -14.29 -9.93
C LEU A 75 -12.52 -13.56 -9.50
N SER A 76 -11.36 -14.05 -9.92
CA SER A 76 -10.07 -13.39 -9.65
C SER A 76 -9.95 -12.04 -10.36
N GLN A 77 -10.40 -11.95 -11.61
CA GLN A 77 -10.44 -10.66 -12.34
C GLN A 77 -11.42 -9.67 -11.70
N ALA A 78 -12.59 -10.14 -11.25
CA ALA A 78 -13.53 -9.31 -10.49
C ALA A 78 -12.89 -8.77 -9.21
N ALA A 79 -12.21 -9.61 -8.43
CA ALA A 79 -11.52 -9.20 -7.20
C ALA A 79 -10.41 -8.16 -7.47
N LEU A 80 -9.59 -8.36 -8.52
CA LEU A 80 -8.51 -7.45 -8.88
C LEU A 80 -9.01 -6.08 -9.39
N SER A 81 -10.19 -6.05 -10.01
CA SER A 81 -10.79 -4.83 -10.55
C SER A 81 -11.14 -3.80 -9.47
N GLY A 82 -11.37 -4.24 -8.23
CA GLY A 82 -11.67 -3.37 -7.09
C GLY A 82 -10.44 -2.75 -6.42
N ARG A 83 -9.20 -3.08 -6.82
CA ARG A 83 -7.98 -2.72 -6.07
C ARG A 83 -7.86 -1.20 -5.83
N GLU A 84 -8.16 -0.37 -6.82
CA GLU A 84 -8.04 1.09 -6.67
C GLU A 84 -9.09 1.69 -5.71
N ILE A 85 -10.23 1.03 -5.50
CA ILE A 85 -11.25 1.46 -4.53
C ILE A 85 -10.63 1.51 -3.13
N THR A 86 -9.86 0.49 -2.75
CA THR A 86 -9.18 0.44 -1.45
C THR A 86 -8.18 1.57 -1.26
N TYR A 87 -7.40 1.91 -2.29
CA TYR A 87 -6.49 3.06 -2.23
C TYR A 87 -7.29 4.35 -2.00
N ALA A 88 -8.34 4.56 -2.78
CA ALA A 88 -9.17 5.74 -2.71
C ALA A 88 -9.94 5.87 -1.39
N GLN A 89 -10.37 4.76 -0.78
CA GLN A 89 -11.01 4.73 0.53
C GLN A 89 -10.00 4.96 1.67
N ASN A 90 -8.77 4.44 1.54
CA ASN A 90 -7.74 4.61 2.57
C ASN A 90 -7.29 6.07 2.71
N TYR A 91 -7.28 6.85 1.62
CA TYR A 91 -6.94 8.28 1.64
C TYR A 91 -7.29 8.95 0.31
N LYS A 92 -7.86 10.16 0.36
CA LYS A 92 -8.35 10.89 -0.82
C LYS A 92 -7.27 11.15 -1.89
N HIS A 93 -6.01 11.24 -1.48
CA HIS A 93 -4.88 11.50 -2.40
C HIS A 93 -4.10 10.24 -2.82
N ASN A 94 -4.44 9.04 -2.35
CA ASN A 94 -3.66 7.84 -2.65
C ASN A 94 -3.58 7.52 -4.16
N ILE A 95 -4.66 7.73 -4.92
CA ILE A 95 -4.63 7.46 -6.37
C ILE A 95 -3.68 8.41 -7.10
N PHE A 96 -3.70 9.69 -6.72
CA PHE A 96 -2.76 10.69 -7.20
C PHE A 96 -1.32 10.29 -6.86
N ILE A 97 -1.04 10.00 -5.59
CA ILE A 97 0.30 9.60 -5.11
C ILE A 97 0.77 8.33 -5.81
N LYS A 98 -0.09 7.31 -5.91
CA LYS A 98 0.20 6.03 -6.58
C LYS A 98 0.68 6.24 -8.00
N ARG A 99 -0.11 6.95 -8.81
CA ARG A 99 0.18 7.18 -10.23
C ARG A 99 1.50 7.93 -10.40
N THR A 100 1.76 8.94 -9.57
CA THR A 100 3.02 9.71 -9.62
C THR A 100 4.23 8.86 -9.24
N LEU A 101 4.17 8.13 -8.13
CA LEU A 101 5.28 7.27 -7.69
C LEU A 101 5.58 6.17 -8.71
N GLU A 102 4.54 5.54 -9.28
CA GLU A 102 4.69 4.50 -10.30
C GLU A 102 5.25 5.03 -11.62
N GLU A 103 4.83 6.23 -12.03
CA GLU A 103 5.37 6.90 -13.22
C GLU A 103 6.86 7.24 -13.06
N ILE A 104 7.26 7.75 -11.89
CA ILE A 104 8.68 7.93 -11.56
C ILE A 104 9.40 6.58 -11.60
N TYR A 105 8.92 5.58 -10.87
CA TYR A 105 9.59 4.28 -10.76
C TYR A 105 9.79 3.57 -12.10
N THR A 106 8.78 3.63 -12.97
CA THR A 106 8.80 2.93 -14.27
C THR A 106 9.64 3.65 -15.32
N LYS A 107 9.78 4.98 -15.25
CA LYS A 107 10.45 5.78 -16.29
C LYS A 107 11.77 6.42 -15.87
N TYR A 108 12.09 6.48 -14.58
CA TYR A 108 13.33 7.09 -14.12
C TYR A 108 14.55 6.32 -14.66
N GLN A 109 15.46 7.06 -15.31
CA GLN A 109 16.66 6.55 -15.98
C GLN A 109 17.96 6.84 -15.20
N GLY A 110 17.87 7.51 -14.05
CA GLY A 110 19.04 7.76 -13.20
C GLY A 110 19.57 6.50 -12.51
N ASP A 111 20.60 6.67 -11.68
CA ASP A 111 21.26 5.55 -11.00
C ASP A 111 20.34 4.89 -9.96
N ARG A 112 19.86 3.69 -10.25
CA ARG A 112 19.00 2.90 -9.36
C ARG A 112 19.74 2.24 -8.20
N GLN A 113 21.08 2.32 -8.17
CA GLN A 113 21.88 1.89 -7.02
C GLN A 113 22.20 3.07 -6.09
N PHE A 114 21.81 4.29 -6.45
CA PHE A 114 21.93 5.44 -5.58
C PHE A 114 21.07 5.27 -4.32
N ILE A 115 21.62 5.63 -3.17
CA ILE A 115 20.99 5.35 -1.86
C ILE A 115 19.60 5.99 -1.72
N GLU A 116 19.41 7.20 -2.26
CA GLU A 116 18.12 7.88 -2.22
C GLU A 116 17.07 7.19 -3.12
N PHE A 117 17.49 6.61 -4.25
CA PHE A 117 16.59 5.80 -5.09
C PHE A 117 16.18 4.51 -4.37
N LEU A 118 17.10 3.85 -3.67
CA LEU A 118 16.80 2.63 -2.92
C LEU A 118 15.79 2.89 -1.79
N LYS A 119 15.93 4.02 -1.08
CA LYS A 119 14.96 4.48 -0.07
C LYS A 119 13.61 4.85 -0.66
N PHE A 120 13.60 5.51 -1.82
CA PHE A 120 12.38 5.76 -2.60
C PHE A 120 11.68 4.46 -3.00
N GLU A 121 12.43 3.48 -3.51
CA GLU A 121 11.89 2.17 -3.88
C GLU A 121 11.30 1.44 -2.67
N GLU A 122 11.97 1.47 -1.52
CA GLU A 122 11.43 0.90 -0.29
C GLU A 122 10.12 1.60 0.14
N TYR A 123 10.06 2.94 0.09
CA TYR A 123 8.84 3.68 0.37
C TYR A 123 7.69 3.29 -0.57
N LEU A 124 7.95 3.16 -1.87
CA LEU A 124 6.96 2.71 -2.85
C LEU A 124 6.48 1.27 -2.57
N LYS A 125 7.38 0.36 -2.19
CA LYS A 125 7.01 -1.01 -1.80
C LYS A 125 6.10 -1.01 -0.56
N ARG A 126 6.39 -0.19 0.46
CA ARG A 126 5.52 -0.02 1.65
C ARG A 126 4.16 0.56 1.27
N PHE A 127 4.14 1.52 0.35
CA PHE A 127 2.92 2.13 -0.19
C PHE A 127 2.03 1.09 -0.89
N TRP A 128 2.61 0.24 -1.75
CA TRP A 128 1.87 -0.84 -2.41
C TRP A 128 1.34 -1.86 -1.42
N PHE A 129 2.16 -2.26 -0.45
CA PHE A 129 1.76 -3.25 0.56
C PHE A 129 0.59 -2.75 1.42
N SER A 130 0.62 -1.47 1.79
CA SER A 130 -0.38 -0.90 2.71
C SER A 130 -1.58 -0.28 2.01
N ASN A 131 -1.61 -0.33 0.68
CA ASN A 131 -2.61 0.32 -0.16
C ASN A 131 -2.77 1.82 0.14
N GLY A 132 -1.64 2.51 0.34
CA GLY A 132 -1.62 3.93 0.70
C GLY A 132 -0.37 4.36 1.48
N ILE A 133 -0.33 5.64 1.86
CA ILE A 133 0.80 6.25 2.59
C ILE A 133 0.82 5.96 4.10
N HIS A 134 -0.14 5.20 4.62
CA HIS A 134 -0.24 4.88 6.04
C HIS A 134 0.08 3.42 6.29
N HIS A 135 0.74 3.15 7.41
CA HIS A 135 1.10 1.81 7.86
C HIS A 135 -0.17 0.96 8.06
N HIS A 136 -0.23 -0.18 7.36
CA HIS A 136 -1.40 -1.08 7.36
C HIS A 136 -1.88 -1.52 8.77
N TYR A 137 -0.96 -1.70 9.74
CA TYR A 137 -1.30 -2.02 11.13
C TYR A 137 -1.35 -0.80 12.09
N ALA A 138 -0.28 0.00 12.15
CA ALA A 138 -0.18 1.12 13.09
C ALA A 138 -1.01 2.35 12.72
N GLU A 139 -1.58 2.38 11.51
CA GLU A 139 -2.37 3.49 10.94
C GLU A 139 -1.61 4.80 10.76
N LYS A 140 -0.34 4.89 11.17
CA LYS A 140 0.50 6.08 11.06
C LYS A 140 0.98 6.30 9.63
N LYS A 141 1.03 7.55 9.20
CA LYS A 141 1.66 7.96 7.94
C LYS A 141 3.13 7.53 7.93
N PHE A 142 3.63 7.08 6.79
CA PHE A 142 5.04 6.76 6.61
C PHE A 142 5.87 8.03 6.61
N THR A 143 7.02 7.98 7.28
CA THR A 143 8.08 8.98 7.11
C THR A 143 9.00 8.51 5.99
N PRO A 144 9.12 9.25 4.87
CA PRO A 144 10.11 8.95 3.85
C PRO A 144 11.53 9.14 4.40
N GLU A 145 12.45 8.24 4.03
CA GLU A 145 13.84 8.29 4.50
C GLU A 145 14.82 8.87 3.46
N PHE A 146 14.28 9.47 2.40
CA PHE A 146 15.01 10.14 1.33
C PHE A 146 14.68 11.63 1.30
N ASP A 147 15.55 12.44 0.69
CA ASP A 147 15.40 13.90 0.64
C ASP A 147 14.20 14.31 -0.26
N PRO A 148 13.31 15.21 0.20
CA PRO A 148 12.26 15.75 -0.67
C PRO A 148 12.80 16.41 -1.94
N ALA A 149 13.98 17.05 -1.89
CA ALA A 149 14.62 17.62 -3.07
C ALA A 149 14.98 16.56 -4.12
N TYR A 150 15.33 15.34 -3.69
CA TYR A 150 15.58 14.23 -4.61
C TYR A 150 14.29 13.77 -5.31
N LEU A 151 13.15 13.76 -4.60
CA LEU A 151 11.87 13.43 -5.23
C LEU A 151 11.43 14.50 -6.24
N ILE A 152 11.65 15.79 -5.92
CA ILE A 152 11.43 16.90 -6.87
C ILE A 152 12.32 16.73 -8.10
N GLN A 153 13.60 16.41 -7.90
CA GLN A 153 14.53 16.15 -8.99
C GLN A 153 14.01 15.01 -9.88
N MET A 154 13.58 13.88 -9.30
CA MET A 154 13.03 12.76 -10.06
C MET A 154 11.78 13.16 -10.88
N VAL A 155 10.87 13.96 -10.32
CA VAL A 155 9.71 14.51 -11.05
C VAL A 155 10.16 15.35 -12.25
N ASN A 156 11.23 16.14 -12.09
CA ASN A 156 11.73 17.04 -13.12
C ASN A 156 12.51 16.33 -14.23
N GLU A 157 13.38 15.39 -13.88
CA GLU A 157 14.31 14.72 -14.79
C GLU A 157 13.70 13.50 -15.49
N THR A 158 12.61 12.93 -14.98
CA THR A 158 11.96 11.78 -15.62
C THR A 158 11.38 12.18 -16.98
N GLN A 159 11.99 11.67 -18.05
CA GLN A 159 11.56 11.94 -19.42
C GLN A 159 10.19 11.34 -19.70
N ASN A 160 9.34 12.08 -20.42
CA ASN A 160 7.99 11.64 -20.81
C ASN A 160 7.12 11.20 -19.61
N ILE A 161 7.38 11.76 -18.42
CA ILE A 161 6.57 11.51 -17.23
C ILE A 161 5.14 11.97 -17.46
N LYS A 162 4.17 11.12 -17.08
CA LYS A 162 2.74 11.46 -17.15
C LYS A 162 2.25 11.81 -15.76
N LEU A 163 2.15 13.09 -15.47
CA LEU A 163 1.70 13.57 -14.17
C LEU A 163 0.18 13.77 -14.16
N PRO A 164 -0.53 13.33 -13.12
CA PRO A 164 -1.96 13.61 -12.95
C PRO A 164 -2.17 15.06 -12.47
N LEU A 165 -1.86 16.02 -13.34
CA LEU A 165 -2.05 17.45 -13.10
C LEU A 165 -3.54 17.80 -12.96
N GLU A 166 -3.84 18.72 -12.06
CA GLU A 166 -5.13 19.40 -12.02
C GLU A 166 -5.25 20.42 -13.17
N ALA A 167 -6.46 20.89 -13.46
CA ALA A 167 -6.67 21.89 -14.50
C ALA A 167 -5.86 23.15 -14.18
N GLU A 168 -5.10 23.63 -15.16
CA GLU A 168 -4.23 24.83 -15.04
C GLU A 168 -3.07 24.71 -14.03
N GLU A 169 -2.85 23.53 -13.44
CA GLU A 169 -1.75 23.30 -12.49
C GLU A 169 -0.40 23.23 -13.21
N THR A 170 0.58 24.04 -12.75
CA THR A 170 1.96 23.94 -13.25
C THR A 170 2.69 22.74 -12.66
N LYS A 171 3.79 22.32 -13.29
CA LYS A 171 4.61 21.20 -12.78
C LYS A 171 5.21 21.51 -11.40
N GLU A 172 5.52 22.77 -11.14
CA GLU A 172 6.05 23.26 -9.86
C GLU A 172 4.98 23.17 -8.76
N GLN A 173 3.76 23.67 -9.02
CA GLN A 173 2.63 23.58 -8.08
C GLN A 173 2.28 22.12 -7.77
N PHE A 174 2.29 21.26 -8.80
CA PHE A 174 2.14 19.83 -8.64
C PHE A 174 3.22 19.23 -7.72
N ALA A 175 4.49 19.60 -7.93
CA ALA A 175 5.59 19.08 -7.13
C ALA A 175 5.48 19.52 -5.67
N GLU A 176 5.12 20.78 -5.41
CA GLU A 176 4.87 21.29 -4.06
C GLU A 176 3.76 20.50 -3.36
N ARG A 177 2.61 20.33 -4.03
CA ARG A 177 1.48 19.55 -3.50
C ARG A 177 1.86 18.09 -3.25
N PHE A 178 2.55 17.46 -4.19
CA PHE A 178 3.00 16.07 -4.08
C PHE A 178 3.97 15.86 -2.91
N ILE A 179 4.92 16.78 -2.72
CA ILE A 179 5.88 16.74 -1.62
C ILE A 179 5.18 16.96 -0.28
N MET A 180 4.32 17.98 -0.17
CA MET A 180 3.56 18.25 1.05
C MET A 180 2.77 17.01 1.51
N LEU A 181 2.07 16.35 0.58
CA LEU A 181 1.26 15.16 0.88
C LEU A 181 2.09 13.98 1.41
N ILE A 182 3.36 13.85 0.99
CA ILE A 182 4.23 12.74 1.39
C ILE A 182 5.06 13.08 2.63
N PHE A 183 5.60 14.30 2.72
CA PHE A 183 6.64 14.67 3.68
C PHE A 183 6.16 15.43 4.91
N ASP A 184 5.02 16.13 4.86
CA ASP A 184 4.51 16.80 6.06
C ASP A 184 4.03 15.75 7.08
N PRO A 185 4.66 15.63 8.25
CA PRO A 185 4.30 14.61 9.24
C PRO A 185 3.01 14.95 10.00
N ASN A 186 2.56 16.21 9.96
CA ASN A 186 1.36 16.69 10.66
C ASN A 186 0.12 16.55 9.77
N LEU A 187 0.30 16.68 8.45
CA LEU A 187 -0.76 16.49 7.49
C LEU A 187 -1.17 15.01 7.42
N ASP A 188 -2.42 14.73 7.80
CA ASP A 188 -3.05 13.42 7.67
C ASP A 188 -2.26 12.30 8.37
N ALA A 189 -1.74 12.59 9.57
CA ALA A 189 -0.77 11.76 10.29
C ALA A 189 -1.25 10.33 10.61
N LYS A 190 -2.57 10.10 10.71
CA LYS A 190 -3.17 8.78 10.98
C LYS A 190 -4.34 8.50 10.03
N LYS A 191 -4.37 7.32 9.43
CA LYS A 191 -5.50 6.84 8.60
C LYS A 191 -6.77 6.63 9.43
N VAL A 192 -6.63 6.07 10.62
CA VAL A 192 -7.73 5.85 11.56
C VAL A 192 -7.33 6.34 12.94
N VAL A 193 -8.10 7.27 13.49
CA VAL A 193 -7.94 7.76 14.85
C VAL A 193 -8.97 7.11 15.77
N LYS A 194 -8.49 6.64 16.93
CA LYS A 194 -9.30 5.95 17.96
C LYS A 194 -9.22 6.63 19.32
N ASP A 195 -8.56 7.78 19.38
CA ASP A 195 -8.36 8.54 20.61
C ASP A 195 -9.72 9.04 21.16
N LYS A 196 -9.85 9.11 22.48
CA LYS A 196 -11.08 9.59 23.14
C LYS A 196 -11.11 11.11 23.17
N GLY A 197 -12.31 11.70 23.12
CA GLY A 197 -12.50 13.15 23.27
C GLY A 197 -12.11 13.98 22.06
N VAL A 198 -11.90 13.33 20.91
CA VAL A 198 -11.62 13.98 19.62
C VAL A 198 -12.64 13.52 18.60
N ASP A 199 -12.92 14.36 17.60
CA ASP A 199 -13.76 14.02 16.46
C ASP A 199 -13.00 13.05 15.55
N LYS A 200 -13.29 11.75 15.67
CA LYS A 200 -12.54 10.71 14.96
C LYS A 200 -12.79 10.74 13.46
N VAL A 201 -13.94 11.25 13.03
CA VAL A 201 -14.27 11.36 11.61
C VAL A 201 -13.44 12.47 10.99
N ALA A 202 -13.45 13.66 11.59
CA ALA A 202 -12.79 14.83 11.04
C ALA A 202 -11.25 14.72 11.00
N ILE A 203 -10.64 14.02 11.97
CA ILE A 203 -9.17 13.95 12.09
C ILE A 203 -8.55 12.68 11.51
N SER A 204 -9.36 11.71 11.07
CA SER A 204 -8.85 10.51 10.40
C SER A 204 -8.63 10.79 8.92
N ALA A 205 -7.50 10.35 8.36
CA ALA A 205 -7.20 10.56 6.94
C ALA A 205 -7.99 9.65 5.99
N ASN A 206 -8.65 8.59 6.49
CA ASN A 206 -9.49 7.75 5.63
C ASN A 206 -10.61 8.55 4.96
N ASN A 207 -11.07 8.04 3.83
CA ASN A 207 -11.88 8.77 2.88
C ASN A 207 -13.34 8.30 2.85
N PHE A 208 -13.83 7.73 3.95
CA PHE A 208 -15.25 7.36 4.10
C PHE A 208 -16.14 8.57 4.36
N TYR A 209 -15.55 9.66 4.86
CA TYR A 209 -16.22 10.92 5.14
C TYR A 209 -15.60 12.04 4.30
N GLY A 210 -16.46 12.96 3.84
CA GLY A 210 -16.09 14.14 3.10
C GLY A 210 -15.46 15.20 4.00
N GLU A 211 -14.81 16.16 3.37
CA GLU A 211 -14.28 17.32 4.08
C GLU A 211 -15.41 18.06 4.82
N GLY A 212 -15.13 18.45 6.07
CA GLY A 212 -16.07 19.15 6.92
C GLY A 212 -17.16 18.28 7.55
N VAL A 213 -17.18 16.96 7.33
CA VAL A 213 -18.07 16.03 8.07
C VAL A 213 -17.44 15.70 9.42
N GLY A 214 -18.21 15.86 10.50
CA GLY A 214 -17.84 15.50 11.86
C GLY A 214 -18.50 14.21 12.36
N GLU A 215 -18.01 13.72 13.50
CA GLU A 215 -18.44 12.46 14.10
C GLU A 215 -19.89 12.52 14.59
N GLU A 216 -20.26 13.59 15.30
CA GLU A 216 -21.60 13.73 15.88
C GLU A 216 -22.68 13.78 14.79
N GLU A 217 -22.46 14.56 13.73
CA GLU A 217 -23.43 14.67 12.64
C GLU A 217 -23.52 13.40 11.80
N ALA A 218 -22.41 12.67 11.61
CA ALA A 218 -22.42 11.38 10.93
C ALA A 218 -23.21 10.32 11.73
N ILE A 219 -23.03 10.29 13.05
CA ILE A 219 -23.81 9.41 13.94
C ILE A 219 -25.30 9.77 13.86
N ALA A 220 -25.63 11.06 13.97
CA ALA A 220 -27.01 11.53 13.89
C ALA A 220 -27.66 11.21 12.54
N HIS A 221 -26.92 11.39 11.44
CA HIS A 221 -27.37 11.10 10.07
C HIS A 221 -27.82 9.65 9.92
N TYR A 222 -26.97 8.68 10.29
CA TYR A 222 -27.33 7.26 10.15
C TYR A 222 -28.35 6.79 11.20
N ALA A 223 -28.31 7.34 12.42
CA ALA A 223 -29.32 7.04 13.44
C ALA A 223 -30.73 7.44 12.98
N ALA A 224 -30.86 8.56 12.25
CA ALA A 224 -32.13 9.03 11.72
C ALA A 224 -32.71 8.13 10.60
N MET A 225 -31.91 7.26 9.99
CA MET A 225 -32.37 6.31 8.97
C MET A 225 -32.97 5.03 9.56
N ALA A 226 -32.67 4.73 10.83
CA ALA A 226 -33.10 3.50 11.47
C ALA A 226 -34.62 3.47 11.67
N THR A 227 -35.23 2.31 11.39
CA THR A 227 -36.66 2.09 11.66
C THR A 227 -36.85 1.39 12.99
N ALA A 228 -37.55 2.03 13.93
CA ALA A 228 -37.81 1.47 15.25
C ALA A 228 -38.60 0.15 15.15
N GLY A 229 -38.09 -0.90 15.81
CA GLY A 229 -38.72 -2.23 15.83
C GLY A 229 -38.46 -3.10 14.60
N ASP A 230 -37.64 -2.63 13.64
CA ASP A 230 -37.16 -3.48 12.55
C ASP A 230 -36.32 -4.63 13.09
N LYS A 231 -36.69 -5.86 12.73
CA LYS A 231 -35.98 -7.09 13.13
C LYS A 231 -34.88 -7.48 12.15
N THR A 232 -34.82 -6.82 11.00
CA THR A 232 -33.88 -7.06 9.90
C THR A 232 -33.35 -5.73 9.35
N PRO A 233 -32.78 -4.85 10.19
CA PRO A 233 -32.27 -3.56 9.72
C PRO A 233 -31.13 -3.78 8.73
N VAL A 234 -31.11 -2.93 7.69
CA VAL A 234 -29.99 -2.87 6.75
C VAL A 234 -28.81 -2.12 7.36
N GLU A 235 -27.61 -2.37 6.84
CA GLU A 235 -26.40 -1.64 7.24
C GLU A 235 -26.34 -0.27 6.54
N TYR A 236 -26.85 0.77 7.20
CA TYR A 236 -26.80 2.13 6.69
C TYR A 236 -25.35 2.64 6.58
N GLY A 237 -25.01 3.25 5.45
CA GLY A 237 -23.68 3.81 5.20
C GLY A 237 -22.60 2.79 4.82
N LEU A 238 -22.94 1.49 4.68
CA LEU A 238 -21.95 0.45 4.39
C LEU A 238 -21.19 0.68 3.08
N ASN A 239 -21.90 1.12 2.04
CA ASN A 239 -21.37 1.28 0.70
C ASN A 239 -21.48 2.72 0.19
N SER A 240 -21.18 3.70 1.03
CA SER A 240 -21.19 5.11 0.64
C SER A 240 -20.04 5.88 1.26
N ARG A 241 -19.70 7.01 0.63
CA ARG A 241 -18.94 8.08 1.26
C ARG A 241 -19.90 9.20 1.66
N LEU A 242 -19.95 9.53 2.94
CA LEU A 242 -20.81 10.61 3.43
C LEU A 242 -20.12 11.95 3.20
N VAL A 243 -20.75 12.89 2.49
CA VAL A 243 -20.16 14.20 2.17
C VAL A 243 -21.11 15.35 2.50
N LYS A 244 -20.58 16.57 2.61
CA LYS A 244 -21.38 17.80 2.62
C LYS A 244 -21.57 18.34 1.20
N GLN A 245 -22.81 18.49 0.78
CA GLN A 245 -23.21 19.17 -0.46
C GLN A 245 -24.28 20.20 -0.11
N ASP A 246 -24.05 21.47 -0.44
CA ASP A 246 -24.96 22.59 -0.16
C ASP A 246 -25.44 22.64 1.31
N GLY A 247 -24.52 22.36 2.24
CA GLY A 247 -24.78 22.35 3.68
C GLY A 247 -25.54 21.13 4.20
N LYS A 248 -25.78 20.11 3.37
CA LYS A 248 -26.47 18.86 3.76
C LYS A 248 -25.56 17.65 3.62
N LEU A 249 -25.80 16.66 4.48
CA LEU A 249 -25.14 15.37 4.40
C LEU A 249 -25.77 14.52 3.30
N VAL A 250 -24.92 13.99 2.41
CA VAL A 250 -25.32 13.17 1.25
C VAL A 250 -24.41 11.95 1.14
N ASP A 251 -25.01 10.79 0.93
CA ASP A 251 -24.31 9.54 0.67
C ASP A 251 -23.94 9.41 -0.81
N LEU A 252 -22.65 9.49 -1.11
CA LEU A 252 -22.11 9.12 -2.42
C LEU A 252 -21.98 7.60 -2.49
N VAL A 253 -23.04 6.95 -2.97
CA VAL A 253 -23.15 5.49 -3.03
C VAL A 253 -22.12 4.89 -3.99
N TYR A 254 -21.45 3.83 -3.54
CA TYR A 254 -20.53 3.00 -4.30
C TYR A 254 -21.33 2.02 -5.17
N LYS A 255 -21.48 2.35 -6.46
CA LYS A 255 -22.25 1.55 -7.43
C LYS A 255 -21.89 1.91 -8.86
N SER A 256 -22.31 1.08 -9.81
CA SER A 256 -22.34 1.44 -11.24
C SER A 256 -23.07 2.78 -11.44
N GLY A 257 -22.48 3.69 -12.21
CA GLY A 257 -22.97 5.06 -12.38
C GLY A 257 -22.88 5.97 -11.14
N GLY A 258 -22.32 5.49 -10.03
CA GLY A 258 -22.10 6.26 -8.80
C GLY A 258 -20.62 6.49 -8.51
N LEU A 259 -20.29 6.68 -7.23
CA LEU A 259 -18.90 6.80 -6.81
C LEU A 259 -18.19 5.45 -7.05
N TYR A 260 -16.99 5.49 -7.63
CA TYR A 260 -16.24 4.32 -8.11
C TYR A 260 -16.90 3.52 -9.25
N GLY A 261 -17.90 4.09 -9.95
CA GLY A 261 -18.68 3.40 -10.97
C GLY A 261 -17.85 2.67 -12.03
N GLY A 262 -16.80 3.29 -12.56
CA GLY A 262 -15.96 2.63 -13.58
C GLY A 262 -15.26 1.35 -13.10
N ALA A 263 -14.84 1.28 -11.83
CA ALA A 263 -14.28 0.05 -11.25
C ALA A 263 -15.38 -0.98 -10.98
N MET A 264 -16.54 -0.53 -10.49
CA MET A 264 -17.71 -1.40 -10.28
C MET A 264 -18.20 -2.02 -11.59
N ASP A 265 -18.19 -1.28 -12.69
CA ASP A 265 -18.58 -1.78 -14.01
C ASP A 265 -17.66 -2.92 -14.49
N GLN A 266 -16.35 -2.81 -14.22
CA GLN A 266 -15.40 -3.89 -14.51
C GLN A 266 -15.64 -5.12 -13.63
N MET A 267 -15.92 -4.92 -12.33
CA MET A 267 -16.29 -6.01 -11.43
C MET A 267 -17.54 -6.74 -11.92
N ILE A 268 -18.60 -5.99 -12.25
CA ILE A 268 -19.87 -6.53 -12.76
C ILE A 268 -19.63 -7.32 -14.06
N PHE A 269 -18.85 -6.77 -14.99
CA PHE A 269 -18.50 -7.47 -16.24
C PHE A 269 -17.90 -8.86 -16.00
N TRP A 270 -16.95 -8.97 -15.06
CA TRP A 270 -16.33 -10.25 -14.72
C TRP A 270 -17.26 -11.18 -13.96
N LEU A 271 -18.11 -10.65 -13.06
CA LEU A 271 -19.10 -11.44 -12.34
C LEU A 271 -20.18 -12.01 -13.28
N GLU A 272 -20.61 -11.25 -14.29
CA GLU A 272 -21.54 -11.73 -15.33
C GLU A 272 -20.93 -12.84 -16.20
N LYS A 273 -19.60 -12.84 -16.37
CA LYS A 273 -18.90 -13.98 -16.99
C LYS A 273 -18.82 -15.18 -16.04
N ALA A 274 -18.45 -14.98 -14.79
CA ALA A 274 -18.39 -16.02 -13.76
C ALA A 274 -19.73 -16.76 -13.62
N LYS A 275 -20.85 -16.01 -13.61
CA LYS A 275 -22.20 -16.56 -13.54
C LYS A 275 -22.52 -17.60 -14.62
N LYS A 276 -21.96 -17.46 -15.82
CA LYS A 276 -22.19 -18.39 -16.96
C LYS A 276 -21.48 -19.73 -16.80
N VAL A 277 -20.48 -19.80 -15.93
CA VAL A 277 -19.67 -20.99 -15.65
C VAL A 277 -19.79 -21.42 -14.18
N ALA A 278 -20.86 -20.98 -13.50
CA ALA A 278 -21.16 -21.41 -12.15
C ALA A 278 -21.41 -22.92 -12.09
N GLU A 279 -20.95 -23.55 -11.01
CA GLU A 279 -20.98 -25.00 -10.79
C GLU A 279 -22.39 -25.51 -10.50
N ASN A 280 -23.29 -24.64 -10.04
CA ASN A 280 -24.68 -24.95 -9.78
C ASN A 280 -25.54 -23.68 -9.75
N LYS A 281 -26.86 -23.87 -9.75
CA LYS A 281 -27.85 -22.79 -9.76
C LYS A 281 -27.73 -21.85 -8.55
N ALA A 282 -27.48 -22.39 -7.35
CA ALA A 282 -27.39 -21.59 -6.14
C ALA A 282 -26.15 -20.67 -6.13
N GLN A 283 -25.04 -21.08 -6.76
CA GLN A 283 -23.87 -20.21 -6.95
C GLN A 283 -24.10 -19.15 -8.04
N ALA A 284 -24.97 -19.42 -9.00
CA ALA A 284 -25.30 -18.50 -10.09
C ALA A 284 -26.30 -17.40 -9.70
N GLU A 285 -27.14 -17.66 -8.69
CA GLU A 285 -28.13 -16.73 -8.13
C GLU A 285 -27.48 -15.67 -7.24
#